data_AF-A0A1F7P5Q4-F1
#
_entry.id   AF-A0A1F7P5Q4-F1
#
_cell.length_a   1.000
_cell.length_b   1.000
_cell.length_c   1.000
_cell.angle_alpha   90.00
_cell.angle_beta   90.00
_cell.angle_gamma   90.00
#
_symmetry.space_group_name_H-M   'P 1'
#
loop_
_entity.id
_entity.type
_entity.pdbx_description
1 polymer ?
#
loop_
_entity_poly.entity_id
_entity_poly.type
_entity_poly.pdbx_seq_one_letter_code
_entity_poly.pdbx_strand_id
1 'polypeptide(L)'
;MCERASLHLAVVLQPDLPLRAAVGLAPLAARALAETLAVADAPDAAECTVTAHGAQYVILSVGAEWHPRRVAGRRVDRNAFTATFLNHLDHWVACYEAEGLGALDAGRRASSRFAHGEQGHAAH
;
A
#
# COMPACT_ATOMS: atom_id res chain seq x y z
N MET A 1 -7.04 -14.36 27.16
CA MET A 1 -6.39 -14.35 25.82
C MET A 1 -6.75 -13.03 25.17
N CYS A 2 -5.79 -12.15 24.87
CA CYS A 2 -6.07 -10.97 24.05
C CYS A 2 -5.97 -11.41 22.59
N GLU A 3 -7.11 -11.44 21.88
CA GLU A 3 -7.14 -11.72 20.45
C GLU A 3 -6.27 -10.71 19.70
N ARG A 4 -5.53 -11.18 18.69
CA ARG A 4 -4.84 -10.30 17.74
C ARG A 4 -5.91 -9.50 17.00
N ALA A 5 -5.72 -8.20 16.84
CA ALA A 5 -6.54 -7.44 15.91
C ALA A 5 -6.00 -7.70 14.51
N SER A 6 -6.83 -8.22 13.62
CA SER A 6 -6.48 -8.49 12.22
C SER A 6 -7.44 -7.81 11.25
N LEU A 7 -6.94 -7.60 10.04
CA LEU A 7 -7.68 -7.13 8.87
C LEU A 7 -7.39 -8.08 7.71
N HIS A 8 -8.46 -8.52 7.04
CA HIS A 8 -8.40 -9.20 5.75
C HIS A 8 -9.27 -8.42 4.78
N LEU A 9 -8.68 -7.96 3.68
CA LEU A 9 -9.33 -7.15 2.66
C LEU A 9 -9.05 -7.78 1.29
N ALA A 10 -10.09 -7.88 0.45
CA ALA A 10 -9.94 -8.21 -0.96
C ALA A 10 -10.55 -7.09 -1.79
N VAL A 11 -9.77 -6.56 -2.74
CA VAL A 11 -10.18 -5.50 -3.67
C VAL A 11 -10.19 -6.10 -5.07
N VAL A 12 -11.33 -5.97 -5.76
CA VAL A 12 -11.45 -6.35 -7.17
C VAL A 12 -11.31 -5.09 -8.00
N LEU A 13 -10.30 -5.05 -8.87
CA LEU A 13 -10.08 -3.97 -9.82
C LEU A 13 -10.37 -4.47 -11.23
N GLN A 14 -11.04 -3.62 -12.01
CA GLN A 14 -11.21 -3.80 -13.44
C GLN A 14 -10.53 -2.61 -14.15
N PRO A 15 -9.19 -2.62 -14.22
CA PRO A 15 -8.43 -1.51 -14.81
C PRO A 15 -8.74 -1.41 -16.31
N ASP A 16 -8.83 -0.18 -16.83
CA ASP A 16 -9.02 0.06 -18.27
C ASP A 16 -7.68 -0.02 -19.01
N LEU A 17 -7.03 -1.18 -18.89
CA LEU A 17 -5.66 -1.42 -19.32
C LEU A 17 -5.53 -2.78 -20.02
N PRO A 18 -4.65 -2.91 -21.03
CA PRO A 18 -4.32 -4.21 -21.60
C PRO A 18 -3.72 -5.15 -20.54
N LEU A 19 -4.01 -6.46 -20.60
CA LEU A 19 -3.53 -7.45 -19.63
C LEU A 19 -2.01 -7.38 -19.36
N ARG A 20 -1.20 -7.09 -20.39
CA ARG A 20 0.26 -6.92 -20.24
C ARG A 20 0.65 -5.79 -19.27
N ALA A 21 -0.19 -4.78 -19.11
CA ALA A 21 0.01 -3.66 -18.18
C ALA A 21 -0.43 -4.01 -16.74
N ALA A 22 -1.20 -5.09 -16.54
CA ALA A 22 -1.57 -5.56 -15.21
C ALA A 22 -0.36 -5.95 -14.35
N VAL A 23 0.78 -6.28 -14.98
CA VAL A 23 2.06 -6.50 -14.27
C VAL A 23 2.51 -5.28 -13.46
N GLY A 24 2.10 -4.07 -13.87
CA GLY A 24 2.37 -2.83 -13.17
C GLY A 24 1.52 -2.61 -11.92
N LEU A 25 0.46 -3.40 -11.71
CA LEU A 25 -0.44 -3.21 -10.56
C LEU A 25 0.16 -3.74 -9.25
N ALA A 26 0.95 -4.81 -9.30
CA ALA A 26 1.65 -5.33 -8.13
C ALA A 26 2.57 -4.28 -7.47
N PRO A 27 3.47 -3.60 -8.19
CA PRO A 27 4.29 -2.55 -7.59
C PRO A 27 3.49 -1.31 -7.14
N LEU A 28 2.37 -0.96 -7.80
CA LEU A 28 1.48 0.12 -7.33
C LEU A 28 0.80 -0.24 -6.01
N ALA A 29 0.33 -1.47 -5.88
CA ALA A 29 -0.28 -1.97 -4.65
C ALA A 29 0.70 -2.02 -3.49
N ALA A 30 1.93 -2.51 -3.75
CA ALA A 30 3.00 -2.51 -2.76
C ALA A 30 3.34 -1.09 -2.31
N ARG A 31 3.33 -0.13 -3.24
CA ARG A 31 3.55 1.28 -2.93
C ARG A 31 2.41 1.89 -2.10
N ALA A 32 1.17 1.69 -2.51
CA ALA A 32 0.01 2.17 -1.77
C ALA A 32 0.00 1.60 -0.34
N LEU A 33 0.35 0.32 -0.18
CA LEU A 33 0.51 -0.30 1.13
C LEU A 33 1.65 0.37 1.92
N ALA A 34 2.84 0.56 1.34
CA ALA A 34 3.96 1.20 2.02
C ALA A 34 3.64 2.62 2.49
N GLU A 35 2.96 3.42 1.67
CA GLU A 35 2.50 4.78 2.03
C GLU A 35 1.44 4.73 3.14
N THR A 36 0.56 3.73 3.13
CA THR A 36 -0.41 3.51 4.21
C THR A 36 0.27 3.08 5.51
N LEU A 37 1.34 2.27 5.45
CA LEU A 37 2.10 1.84 6.63
C LEU A 37 2.91 2.98 7.27
N ALA A 38 3.13 4.09 6.56
CA ALA A 38 3.83 5.26 7.09
C ALA A 38 2.98 6.11 8.05
N VAL A 39 1.68 5.80 8.22
CA VAL A 39 0.77 6.53 9.13
C VAL A 39 0.89 6.05 10.58
N ALA A 40 0.46 6.89 11.53
CA ALA A 40 0.36 6.50 12.93
C ALA A 40 -0.62 5.32 13.11
N ASP A 41 -0.31 4.40 14.02
CA ASP A 41 -1.08 3.17 14.32
C ASP A 41 -1.10 2.11 13.18
N ALA A 42 -0.08 2.09 12.32
CA ALA A 42 0.14 1.05 11.32
C ALA A 42 0.24 -0.37 11.94
N PRO A 43 -0.16 -1.42 11.19
CA PRO A 43 -0.02 -2.81 11.61
C PRO A 43 1.45 -3.20 11.78
N ASP A 44 1.70 -4.19 12.63
CA ASP A 44 3.05 -4.73 12.88
C ASP A 44 3.51 -5.66 11.75
N ALA A 45 2.55 -6.28 11.05
CA ALA A 45 2.78 -7.05 9.84
C ALA A 45 1.68 -6.77 8.83
N ALA A 46 2.05 -6.63 7.56
CA ALA A 46 1.10 -6.55 6.47
C ALA A 46 1.64 -7.28 5.24
N GLU A 47 0.75 -7.97 4.54
CA GLU A 47 1.02 -8.62 3.26
C GLU A 47 0.03 -8.11 2.21
N CYS A 48 0.50 -7.99 0.97
CA CYS A 48 -0.34 -7.68 -0.18
C CYS A 48 0.01 -8.63 -1.32
N THR A 49 -0.99 -9.33 -1.83
CA THR A 49 -0.87 -10.22 -2.98
C THR A 49 -1.75 -9.71 -4.11
N VAL A 50 -1.24 -9.79 -5.34
CA VAL A 50 -1.96 -9.38 -6.54
C VAL A 50 -2.09 -10.58 -7.46
N THR A 51 -3.32 -10.91 -7.83
CA THR A 51 -3.62 -12.04 -8.72
C THR A 51 -4.41 -11.52 -9.92
N ALA A 52 -3.86 -11.71 -11.13
CA ALA A 52 -4.56 -11.37 -12.36
C ALA A 52 -5.41 -12.57 -12.82
N HIS A 53 -6.69 -12.33 -13.06
CA HIS A 53 -7.62 -13.33 -13.59
C HIS A 53 -7.93 -13.04 -15.06
N GLY A 54 -7.02 -13.48 -15.95
CA GLY A 54 -7.13 -13.20 -17.38
C GLY A 54 -7.18 -11.69 -17.66
N ALA A 55 -7.80 -11.30 -18.77
CA ALA A 55 -7.96 -9.89 -19.17
C ALA A 55 -9.14 -9.18 -18.49
N GLN A 56 -9.80 -9.79 -17.51
CA GLN A 56 -11.11 -9.33 -17.02
C GLN A 56 -11.01 -8.52 -15.72
N TYR A 57 -10.23 -8.98 -14.75
CA TYR A 57 -10.07 -8.30 -13.47
C TYR A 57 -8.81 -8.75 -12.73
N VAL A 58 -8.43 -7.96 -11.73
CA VAL A 58 -7.31 -8.21 -10.84
C VAL A 58 -7.83 -8.20 -9.41
N ILE A 59 -7.38 -9.17 -8.61
CA ILE A 59 -7.68 -9.23 -7.18
C ILE A 59 -6.44 -8.82 -6.41
N LEU A 60 -6.60 -7.84 -5.52
CA LEU A 60 -5.62 -7.50 -4.51
C LEU A 60 -6.10 -7.98 -3.15
N SER A 61 -5.35 -8.87 -2.53
CA SER A 61 -5.64 -9.35 -1.18
C SER A 61 -4.63 -8.76 -0.22
N VAL A 62 -5.13 -8.14 0.86
CA VAL A 62 -4.33 -7.54 1.92
C VAL A 62 -4.63 -8.25 3.24
N GLY A 63 -3.57 -8.72 3.91
CA GLY A 63 -3.60 -9.18 5.28
C GLY A 63 -2.84 -8.18 6.16
N ALA A 64 -3.37 -7.83 7.33
CA ALA A 64 -2.66 -7.01 8.30
C ALA A 64 -2.93 -7.45 9.73
N GLU A 65 -1.90 -7.42 10.57
CA GLU A 65 -1.92 -7.84 11.97
C GLU A 65 -1.40 -6.74 12.90
N TRP A 66 -2.10 -6.52 14.02
CA TRP A 66 -1.67 -5.69 15.12
C TRP A 66 -1.46 -6.55 16.36
N HIS A 67 -0.27 -6.45 16.96
CA HIS A 67 0.08 -7.19 18.16
C HIS A 67 -0.69 -6.67 19.37
N PRO A 68 -1.34 -7.55 20.16
CA PRO A 68 -2.12 -7.17 21.34
C PRO A 68 -1.37 -6.30 22.34
N ARG A 69 -0.05 -6.46 22.46
CA ARG A 69 0.79 -5.67 23.38
C ARG A 69 0.90 -4.19 22.99
N ARG A 70 0.80 -3.86 21.70
CA ARG A 70 0.87 -2.48 21.20
C ARG A 70 -0.49 -1.78 21.19
N VAL A 71 -1.56 -2.57 21.09
CA VAL A 71 -2.93 -2.06 21.03
C VAL A 71 -3.69 -2.22 22.35
N ALA A 72 -3.02 -2.71 23.40
CA ALA A 72 -3.62 -2.83 24.73
C ALA A 72 -4.06 -1.44 25.23
N GLY A 73 -5.37 -1.23 25.29
CA GLY A 73 -5.97 0.04 25.70
C GLY A 73 -6.18 1.07 24.58
N ARG A 74 -5.82 0.76 23.33
CA ARG A 74 -6.08 1.59 22.15
C ARG A 74 -7.00 0.86 21.17
N ARG A 75 -8.01 1.57 20.64
CA ARG A 75 -8.87 1.04 19.58
C ARG A 75 -8.13 1.15 18.25
N VAL A 76 -7.82 0.03 17.61
CA VAL A 76 -7.33 0.01 16.22
C VAL A 76 -8.48 0.41 15.31
N ASP A 77 -8.31 1.49 14.57
CA ASP A 77 -9.25 1.88 13.53
C ASP A 77 -8.88 1.20 12.20
N ARG A 78 -9.33 -0.05 12.06
CA ARG A 78 -9.18 -0.83 10.83
C ARG A 78 -9.85 -0.17 9.63
N ASN A 79 -10.94 0.57 9.85
CA ASN A 79 -11.67 1.24 8.78
C ASN A 79 -10.89 2.45 8.28
N ALA A 80 -10.26 3.21 9.18
CA ALA A 80 -9.35 4.29 8.78
C ALA A 80 -8.16 3.77 7.98
N PHE A 81 -7.56 2.64 8.41
CA PHE A 81 -6.50 1.98 7.64
C PHE A 81 -7.00 1.56 6.24
N THR A 82 -8.14 0.88 6.15
CA THR A 82 -8.74 0.46 4.87
C THR A 82 -9.03 1.66 3.97
N ALA A 83 -9.64 2.72 4.48
CA ALA A 83 -9.95 3.92 3.71
C ALA A 83 -8.67 4.59 3.17
N THR A 84 -7.63 4.68 4.01
CA THR A 84 -6.33 5.26 3.62
C THR A 84 -5.67 4.42 2.53
N PHE A 85 -5.66 3.09 2.70
CA PHE A 85 -5.14 2.16 1.70
C PHE A 85 -5.87 2.28 0.36
N LEU A 86 -7.20 2.29 0.37
CA LEU A 86 -8.01 2.42 -0.85
C LEU A 86 -7.77 3.76 -1.54
N ASN A 87 -7.63 4.86 -0.79
CA ASN A 87 -7.32 6.17 -1.37
C ASN A 87 -5.93 6.20 -2.04
N HIS A 88 -4.90 5.63 -1.40
CA HIS A 88 -3.58 5.53 -2.02
C HIS A 88 -3.59 4.61 -3.25
N LEU A 89 -4.31 3.48 -3.18
CA LEU A 89 -4.43 2.54 -4.30
C LEU A 89 -5.12 3.19 -5.50
N ASP A 90 -6.26 3.85 -5.28
CA ASP A 90 -7.02 4.55 -6.32
C ASP A 90 -6.18 5.64 -6.99
N HIS A 91 -5.49 6.47 -6.19
CA HIS A 91 -4.58 7.50 -6.69
C HIS A 91 -3.50 6.91 -7.62
N TRP A 92 -2.82 5.85 -7.19
CA TRP A 92 -1.73 5.24 -7.95
C TRP A 92 -2.22 4.50 -9.20
N VAL A 93 -3.39 3.86 -9.15
CA VAL A 93 -4.00 3.24 -10.32
C VAL A 93 -4.41 4.32 -11.33
N ALA A 94 -5.07 5.39 -10.90
CA ALA A 94 -5.45 6.49 -11.78
C ALA A 94 -4.23 7.15 -12.45
N CYS A 95 -3.14 7.39 -11.69
CA CYS A 95 -1.88 7.89 -12.25
C CYS A 95 -1.30 6.92 -13.29
N TYR A 96 -1.35 5.62 -13.04
CA TYR A 96 -0.84 4.60 -13.96
C TYR A 96 -1.68 4.49 -15.24
N GLU A 97 -3.00 4.62 -15.13
CA GLU A 97 -3.91 4.64 -16.28
C GLU A 97 -3.72 5.89 -17.14
N ALA A 98 -3.45 7.04 -16.51
CA ALA A 98 -3.24 8.31 -17.22
C ALA A 98 -1.84 8.44 -17.87
N GLU A 99 -0.78 8.01 -17.18
CA GLU A 99 0.61 8.28 -17.57
C GLU A 99 1.41 7.03 -17.98
N GLY A 100 0.85 5.83 -17.79
CA GLY A 100 1.54 4.57 -18.02
C GLY A 100 2.68 4.30 -17.03
N LEU A 101 3.65 3.45 -17.42
CA LEU A 101 4.77 3.01 -16.57
C LEU A 101 5.66 4.16 -16.06
N GLY A 102 5.64 5.34 -16.70
CA GLY A 102 6.40 6.50 -16.26
C GLY A 102 6.01 7.04 -14.87
N ALA A 103 4.77 6.80 -14.44
CA ALA A 103 4.28 7.20 -13.12
C ALA A 103 5.03 6.49 -11.96
N LEU A 104 5.52 5.27 -12.20
CA LEU A 104 6.26 4.49 -11.21
C LEU A 104 7.65 5.10 -10.93
N ASP A 105 8.32 5.62 -11.95
CA ASP A 105 9.68 6.17 -11.85
C ASP A 105 9.73 7.56 -11.23
N ALA A 106 8.69 8.38 -11.43
CA ALA A 106 8.57 9.69 -10.80
C ALA A 106 8.51 9.56 -9.27
N GLY A 107 7.81 8.54 -8.80
CA GLY A 107 7.65 8.27 -7.38
C GLY A 107 8.84 7.65 -6.67
N ARG A 108 9.57 6.73 -7.33
CA ARG A 108 10.84 6.21 -6.79
C ARG A 108 11.81 7.35 -6.45
N ARG A 109 11.89 8.37 -7.32
CA ARG A 109 12.69 9.58 -7.10
C ARG A 109 12.16 10.50 -5.99
N ALA A 110 10.89 10.40 -5.62
CA ALA A 110 10.31 11.13 -4.50
C ALA A 110 10.61 10.41 -3.17
N SER A 111 10.38 9.09 -3.10
CA SER A 111 10.72 8.27 -1.92
C SER A 111 12.21 8.27 -1.61
N SER A 112 13.08 8.27 -2.63
CA SER A 112 14.53 8.39 -2.43
C SER A 112 14.94 9.76 -1.88
N ARG A 113 14.17 10.83 -2.15
CA ARG A 113 14.41 12.16 -1.58
C ARG A 113 14.05 12.23 -0.10
N PHE A 114 13.06 11.48 0.36
CA PHE A 114 12.72 11.38 1.78
C PHE A 114 13.71 10.50 2.56
N ALA A 115 14.29 9.47 1.93
CA ALA A 115 15.33 8.64 2.55
C ALA A 115 16.72 9.31 2.67
N HIS A 116 16.92 10.47 2.00
CA HIS A 116 18.19 11.21 2.01
C HIS A 116 18.16 12.50 2.84
N GLY A 117 17.10 12.72 3.64
CA GLY A 117 16.89 13.95 4.43
C GLY A 117 17.60 14.02 5.78
N GLU A 118 18.23 12.95 6.28
CA GLU A 118 18.83 12.92 7.64
C GLU A 118 20.33 12.59 7.66
N GLN A 119 21.12 13.11 6.73
CA GLN A 119 22.58 13.16 6.89
C GLN A 119 23.11 14.59 6.73
N GLY A 120 22.68 15.45 7.66
CA GLY A 120 23.26 16.76 7.89
C GLY A 120 24.16 16.76 9.12
N HIS A 121 25.47 16.70 8.86
CA HIS A 121 26.49 17.53 9.52
C HIS A 121 26.70 17.41 11.06
N ALA A 122 27.76 16.71 11.44
CA ALA A 122 28.57 17.10 12.59
C ALA A 122 30.02 17.29 12.10
N ALA A 123 30.38 18.55 11.86
CA ALA A 123 31.77 18.98 11.81
C ALA A 123 32.37 18.88 13.23
N HIS A 124 33.53 18.23 13.35
CA HIS A 124 34.71 18.75 14.04
C HIS A 124 35.91 17.85 13.80
#